data_AF-A0A814QYL8-F1
#
_entry.id   AF-A0A814QYL8-F1
#
_cell.length_a   1.000
_cell.length_b   1.000
_cell.length_c   1.000
_cell.angle_alpha   90.00
_cell.angle_beta   90.00
_cell.angle_gamma   90.00
#
_symmetry.space_group_name_H-M   'P 1'
#
loop_
_entity.id
_entity.type
_entity.pdbx_description
1 polymer ?
#
loop_
_entity_poly.entity_id
_entity_poly.type
_entity_poly.pdbx_seq_one_letter_code
_entity_poly.pdbx_strand_id
1 'polypeptide(L)' 'MLSRFSDHFKELNNRLFLIAGREYYLQLTSIEQRRQFEQVLINESNPKKVYADLLAHIQNTISSLSWV' A
#
# COMPACT_ATOMS: atom_id res chain seq x y z
N MET A 1 -5.55 -29.32 -3.14
CA MET A 1 -4.58 -29.01 -2.06
C MET A 1 -3.64 -27.87 -2.47
N LEU A 2 -3.03 -27.92 -3.66
CA LEU A 2 -2.17 -26.85 -4.20
C LEU A 2 -2.89 -25.51 -4.44
N SER A 3 -4.17 -25.52 -4.83
CA SER A 3 -4.97 -24.28 -5.02
C SER A 3 -5.08 -23.43 -3.76
N ARG A 4 -5.43 -24.05 -2.62
CA ARG A 4 -5.57 -23.36 -1.33
C ARG A 4 -4.25 -22.76 -0.84
N PHE A 5 -3.12 -23.44 -1.07
CA PHE A 5 -1.80 -22.92 -0.72
C PHE A 5 -1.44 -21.69 -1.58
N SER A 6 -1.71 -21.74 -2.89
CA SER A 6 -1.49 -20.62 -3.80
C SER A 6 -2.30 -19.38 -3.40
N ASP A 7 -3.56 -19.57 -3.01
CA ASP A 7 -4.42 -18.47 -2.56
C ASP A 7 -3.90 -17.85 -1.26
N HIS A 8 -3.51 -18.68 -0.27
CA HIS A 8 -2.90 -18.22 0.98
C HIS A 8 -1.59 -17.48 0.76
N PHE A 9 -0.73 -17.99 -0.12
CA PHE A 9 0.56 -17.36 -0.43
C PHE A 9 0.36 -16.00 -1.13
N LYS A 10 -0.61 -15.91 -2.04
CA LYS A 10 -0.98 -14.65 -2.68
C LYS A 10 -1.51 -13.63 -1.68
N GLU A 11 -2.35 -14.07 -0.74
CA GLU A 11 -2.84 -13.21 0.33
C GLU A 11 -1.72 -12.71 1.24
N LEU A 12 -0.80 -13.59 1.65
CA LEU A 12 0.36 -13.22 2.45
C LEU A 12 1.23 -12.18 1.72
N ASN A 13 1.50 -12.39 0.44
CA ASN A 13 2.28 -11.43 -0.37
C ASN A 13 1.57 -10.08 -0.50
N ASN A 14 0.25 -10.07 -0.68
CA ASN A 14 -0.51 -8.82 -0.69
C ASN A 14 -0.37 -8.09 0.64
N ARG A 15 -0.49 -8.79 1.77
CA ARG A 15 -0.31 -8.18 3.11
C ARG A 15 1.10 -7.63 3.32
N LEU A 16 2.13 -8.40 2.94
CA LEU A 16 3.52 -7.96 3.02
C LEU A 16 3.78 -6.73 2.14
N PHE A 17 3.20 -6.70 0.93
CA PHE A 17 3.27 -5.55 0.05
C PHE A 17 2.64 -4.31 0.68
N LEU A 18 1.45 -4.44 1.29
CA LEU A 18 0.78 -3.32 1.97
C LEU A 18 1.61 -2.74 3.12
N ILE A 19 2.22 -3.61 3.95
CA ILE A 19 3.07 -3.19 5.07
C ILE A 19 4.34 -2.51 4.56
N ALA A 20 5.07 -3.17 3.65
CA ALA A 20 6.34 -2.65 3.13
C ALA A 20 6.15 -1.33 2.36
N GLY A 21 5.10 -1.22 1.55
CA GLY A 21 4.78 0.01 0.82
C GLY A 21 4.44 1.18 1.76
N ARG A 22 3.74 0.91 2.87
CA ARG A 22 3.46 1.92 3.89
C ARG A 22 4.72 2.38 4.61
N GLU A 23 5.57 1.46 5.06
CA GLU A 23 6.84 1.80 5.73
C GLU A 23 7.75 2.62 4.81
N TYR A 24 7.84 2.24 3.54
CA TYR A 24 8.55 3.03 2.53
C TYR A 24 7.99 4.45 2.42
N TYR A 25 6.66 4.62 2.33
CA TYR A 25 6.03 5.93 2.26
C TYR A 25 6.34 6.80 3.49
N LEU A 26 6.31 6.22 4.70
CA LEU A 26 6.60 6.94 5.94
C LEU A 26 8.05 7.42 6.01
N GLN A 27 8.98 6.71 5.38
CA GLN A 27 10.39 7.09 5.28
C GLN A 27 10.65 8.21 4.26
N LEU A 28 9.71 8.50 3.35
CA LEU A 28 9.84 9.62 2.43
C LEU A 28 9.78 10.94 3.22
N THR A 29 10.87 11.71 3.19
CA THR A 29 10.97 12.99 3.90
C THR A 29 10.52 14.18 3.04
N SER A 30 10.56 14.03 1.71
CA SER A 30 10.14 15.06 0.76
C SER A 30 8.65 14.94 0.42
N ILE A 31 7.93 16.07 0.51
CA ILE A 31 6.53 16.19 0.10
C ILE A 31 6.38 15.83 -1.39
N GLU A 32 7.34 16.23 -2.22
CA GLU A 32 7.31 15.94 -3.65
C GLU A 32 7.44 14.44 -3.93
N GLN A 33 8.32 13.74 -3.21
CA GLN A 33 8.46 12.28 -3.33
C GLN A 33 7.18 11.56 -2.89
N ARG A 34 6.53 12.04 -1.82
CA ARG A 34 5.24 11.48 -1.36
C ARG A 34 4.16 11.64 -2.42
N ARG A 35 4.03 12.83 -3.02
CA ARG A 35 3.08 13.09 -4.11
C ARG A 35 3.35 12.23 -5.34
N GLN A 36 4.61 12.12 -5.76
CA GLN A 36 5.00 11.28 -6.89
C GLN A 36 4.66 9.81 -6.63
N PHE A 37 4.92 9.32 -5.41
CA PHE A 37 4.58 7.97 -5.02
C PHE A 37 3.07 7.73 -5.02
N GLU A 38 2.28 8.62 -4.42
CA GLU A 38 0.82 8.56 -4.45
C GLU A 38 0.28 8.56 -5.89
N GLN A 39 0.83 9.39 -6.77
CA GLN A 39 0.43 9.44 -8.17
C GLN A 39 0.71 8.12 -8.89
N VAL A 40 1.85 7.47 -8.61
CA VAL A 40 2.15 6.13 -9.13
C VAL A 40 1.11 5.12 -8.63
N LEU A 41 0.76 5.14 -7.34
CA LEU A 41 -0.27 4.24 -6.80
C LEU A 41 -1.63 4.46 -7.48
N ILE A 42 -2.03 5.71 -7.70
CA ILE A 42 -3.29 6.07 -8.39
C ILE A 42 -3.27 5.57 -9.83
N ASN A 43 -2.18 5.79 -10.57
CA ASN A 43 -2.08 5.38 -11.96
C ASN A 43 -2.10 3.85 -12.11
N GLU A 44 -1.47 3.12 -11.18
CA GLU A 44 -1.44 1.64 -11.19
C GLU A 44 -2.70 1.00 -10.58
N SER A 45 -3.49 1.76 -9.81
CA SER A 45 -4.67 1.25 -9.10
C SER A 45 -5.75 0.68 -10.02
N ASN A 46 -5.78 1.14 -11.27
CA ASN A 46 -6.62 0.59 -12.34
C ASN A 46 -5.68 0.07 -13.45
N PRO A 47 -5.25 -1.21 -13.43
CA PRO A 47 -6.09 -2.39 -13.13
C PRO A 47 -5.77 -3.15 -11.82
N LYS A 48 -4.81 -2.71 -10.99
CA LYS A 48 -4.29 -3.50 -9.86
C LYS A 48 -4.85 -3.03 -8.51
N LYS A 49 -5.90 -3.70 -8.03
CA LYS A 49 -6.56 -3.43 -6.74
C LYS A 49 -5.59 -3.25 -5.55
N VAL A 50 -4.50 -4.01 -5.51
CA VAL A 50 -3.52 -3.96 -4.40
C VAL A 50 -2.88 -2.58 -4.20
N TYR A 51 -2.76 -1.77 -5.26
CA TYR A 51 -2.23 -0.40 -5.16
C TYR A 51 -3.28 0.58 -4.60
N ALA A 52 -4.56 0.37 -4.92
CA ALA A 52 -5.67 1.09 -4.29
C ALA A 52 -5.74 0.79 -2.79
N ASP A 53 -5.62 -0.49 -2.43
CA ASP A 53 -5.60 -0.96 -1.05
C ASP A 53 -4.41 -0.33 -0.28
N LEU A 54 -3.24 -0.21 -0.91
CA LEU A 54 -2.06 0.45 -0.33
C LEU A 54 -2.30 1.94 -0.10
N LEU A 55 -2.86 2.66 -1.08
CA LEU A 55 -3.15 4.08 -0.95
C LEU A 55 -4.12 4.35 0.22
N ALA A 56 -5.19 3.56 0.32
CA ALA A 56 -6.14 3.63 1.43
C ALA A 56 -5.46 3.33 2.78
N HIS A 57 -4.55 2.35 2.82
CA HIS A 57 -3.81 1.98 4.02
C HIS A 57 -2.88 3.10 4.52
N ILE A 58 -2.21 3.81 3.60
CA ILE A 58 -1.40 4.99 3.90
C ILE A 58 -2.27 6.13 4.45
N GLN A 59 -3.38 6.45 3.77
CA GLN A 59 -4.30 7.52 4.18
C GLN A 59 -4.88 7.28 5.58
N ASN A 60 -5.35 6.06 5.86
CA ASN A 60 -5.86 5.68 7.19
C ASN A 60 -4.81 5.86 8.29
N THR A 61 -3.55 5.54 8.00
CA THR A 61 -2.45 5.73 8.95
C THR A 61 -2.24 7.21 9.27
N ILE A 62 -2.20 8.06 8.25
CA ILE A 62 -2.04 9.51 8.43
C ILE A 62 -3.22 10.09 9.22
N SER A 63 -4.45 9.70 8.88
CA SER A 63 -5.65 10.13 9.60
C SER A 63 -5.65 9.70 11.08
N SER A 64 -5.15 8.49 11.37
CA SER A 64 -5.01 8.03 12.76
C SER A 64 -3.94 8.80 13.55
N LEU A 65 -2.92 9.33 12.88
CA LEU A 65 -1.88 10.16 13.49
C LEU A 65 -2.33 11.61 13.73
N SER A 66 -3.31 12.11 12.97
CA SER A 66 -3.86 13.48 13.14
C SER A 66 -4.82 13.66 14.33
N TRP A 67 -5.16 12.58 15.04
CA TRP A 67 -6.00 12.60 16.25
C TRP A 67 -5.21 12.69 17.57
N VAL A 68 -3.87 12.74 17.48
CA VAL A 68 -2.93 12.93 18.59
C VAL A 68 -2.29 14.30 18.45
#